data_AF-A0A9E2X3Q9-F1
#
_entry.id   AF-A0A9E2X3Q9-F1
#
_cell.length_a   1.000
_cell.length_b   1.000
_cell.length_c   1.000
_cell.angle_alpha   90.00
_cell.angle_beta   90.00
_cell.angle_gamma   90.00
#
_symmetry.space_group_name_H-M   'P 1'
#
loop_
_entity.id
_entity.type
_entity.pdbx_description
1 polymer ?
#
loop_
_entity_poly.entity_id
_entity_poly.type
_entity_poly.pdbx_seq_one_letter_code
_entity_poly.pdbx_strand_id
1 'polypeptide(L)' 'AHRWLPLASFAKVTNLDNGRSIVLKINDRGPYTPGRILDLSPGAADALDMRRAGVVAVVIEPLLTPVPTAALF' A
#
# COMPACT_ATOMS: atom_id res chain seq x y z
N ALA A 1 4.09 5.53 1.81
CA ALA A 1 5.14 6.12 0.98
C ALA A 1 5.58 5.14 -0.13
N HIS A 2 5.74 5.63 -1.36
CA HIS A 2 6.25 4.84 -2.49
C HIS A 2 7.18 5.68 -3.40
N ARG A 3 8.20 5.04 -3.99
CA ARG A 3 9.32 5.74 -4.67
C ARG A 3 8.90 6.37 -5.99
N TRP A 4 8.16 5.63 -6.82
CA TRP A 4 8.03 5.97 -8.24
C TRP A 4 6.60 6.21 -8.71
N LEU A 5 5.62 5.47 -8.19
CA LEU A 5 4.20 5.76 -8.46
C LEU A 5 3.87 7.24 -8.25
N PRO A 6 3.05 7.86 -9.14
CA PRO A 6 2.67 9.26 -9.01
C PRO A 6 2.05 9.56 -7.64
N LEU A 7 2.38 10.72 -7.06
CA LEU A 7 1.63 11.18 -5.89
C LEU A 7 0.17 11.42 -6.29
N ALA A 8 -0.72 11.24 -5.33
CA ALA A 8 -2.17 11.23 -5.51
C ALA A 8 -2.73 10.14 -6.43
N SER A 9 -1.92 9.20 -6.91
CA SER A 9 -2.40 7.95 -7.52
C SER A 9 -2.92 6.98 -6.47
N PHE A 10 -3.67 5.98 -6.91
CA PHE A 10 -4.14 4.88 -6.07
C PHE A 10 -3.49 3.56 -6.50
N ALA A 11 -3.33 2.65 -5.55
CA ALA A 11 -2.87 1.30 -5.82
C ALA A 11 -3.63 0.31 -4.95
N LYS A 12 -3.92 -0.86 -5.50
CA LYS A 12 -4.32 -2.03 -4.71
C LYS A 12 -3.06 -2.70 -4.20
N VAL A 13 -3.02 -2.99 -2.90
CA VAL A 13 -1.92 -3.66 -2.23
C VAL A 13 -2.45 -4.94 -1.64
N THR A 14 -1.80 -6.06 -1.95
CA THR A 14 -2.17 -7.38 -1.45
C THR A 14 -1.04 -7.93 -0.59
N ASN A 15 -1.35 -8.26 0.66
CA ASN A 15 -0.45 -8.99 1.55
C ASN A 15 -0.42 -10.47 1.13
N LEU A 16 0.75 -10.97 0.74
CA LEU A 16 0.92 -12.32 0.21
C LEU A 16 0.84 -13.41 1.29
N ASP A 17 1.04 -13.06 2.56
CA ASP A 17 1.03 -14.03 3.66
C ASP A 17 -0.39 -14.45 4.04
N ASN A 18 -1.39 -13.58 3.82
CA ASN A 18 -2.78 -13.82 4.21
C ASN A 18 -3.83 -13.55 3.12
N GLY A 19 -3.41 -13.06 1.95
CA GLY A 19 -4.28 -12.77 0.81
C GLY A 19 -5.17 -11.53 0.96
N ARG A 20 -5.06 -10.77 2.06
CA ARG A 20 -5.85 -9.54 2.26
C ARG A 20 -5.36 -8.45 1.31
N SER A 21 -6.29 -7.65 0.82
CA SER A 21 -5.96 -6.52 -0.04
C SER A 21 -6.72 -5.26 0.34
N ILE A 22 -6.07 -4.11 0.17
CA ILE A 22 -6.67 -2.78 0.33
C ILE A 22 -6.34 -1.90 -0.87
N VAL A 23 -7.16 -0.90 -1.13
CA VAL A 23 -6.83 0.19 -2.05
C VAL A 23 -6.44 1.40 -1.23
N LEU A 24 -5.28 1.98 -1.54
CA LEU A 24 -4.75 3.13 -0.83
C LEU A 24 -4.26 4.22 -1.79
N LYS A 25 -4.14 5.44 -1.26
CA LYS A 25 -3.57 6.58 -1.97
C LYS A 25 -2.06 6.69 -1.74
N ILE A 26 -1.30 6.93 -2.79
CA ILE A 26 0.12 7.29 -2.69
C ILE A 26 0.23 8.78 -2.36
N ASN A 27 0.60 9.11 -1.12
CA ASN A 27 0.68 10.48 -0.63
C ASN A 27 2.09 10.92 -0.19
N ASP A 28 3.08 10.04 -0.24
CA ASP A 28 4.43 10.32 0.26
C ASP A 28 5.52 9.52 -0.48
N ARG A 29 6.78 9.98 -0.37
CA ARG A 29 7.98 9.42 -1.02
C ARG A 29 8.82 8.58 -0.05
N GLY A 30 9.47 7.55 -0.60
CA GLY A 30 10.14 6.48 0.15
C GLY A 30 9.61 5.11 -0.28
N PRO A 31 9.93 3.99 0.39
CA PRO A 31 10.95 3.85 1.42
C PRO A 31 12.34 4.03 0.80
N TYR A 32 13.31 4.68 1.46
CA TYR A 32 14.68 4.74 0.94
C TYR A 32 15.54 3.53 1.37
N THR A 33 15.00 2.68 2.25
CA THR A 33 15.62 1.44 2.69
C THR A 33 15.68 0.41 1.55
N PRO A 34 16.85 -0.17 1.25
CA PRO A 34 16.97 -1.26 0.27
C PRO A 34 16.02 -2.42 0.60
N GLY A 35 15.45 -3.05 -0.44
CA GLY A 35 14.53 -4.18 -0.30
C GLY A 35 13.09 -3.83 0.12
N ARG A 36 12.78 -2.58 0.49
CA ARG A 36 11.41 -2.14 0.77
C ARG A 36 10.81 -1.36 -0.40
N ILE A 37 9.58 -1.72 -0.78
CA ILE A 37 8.87 -1.13 -1.91
C ILE A 37 7.72 -0.20 -1.50
N LEU A 38 7.22 -0.30 -0.27
CA LEU A 38 6.09 0.48 0.23
C LEU A 38 6.16 0.58 1.75
N ASP A 39 6.00 1.79 2.29
CA ASP A 39 5.72 1.99 3.72
C ASP A 39 4.24 2.35 3.89
N LEU A 40 3.57 1.70 4.83
CA LEU A 40 2.14 1.88 5.10
C LEU A 40 1.92 2.77 6.33
N SER A 41 0.78 3.46 6.36
CA SER A 41 0.29 4.05 7.62
C SER A 41 -0.09 2.93 8.60
N PRO A 42 -0.16 3.21 9.91
CA PRO A 42 -0.60 2.21 10.89
C PRO A 42 -1.98 1.61 10.58
N GLY A 43 -2.94 2.43 10.14
CA GLY A 43 -4.28 1.96 9.77
C GLY A 43 -4.29 1.05 8.54
N ALA A 44 -3.47 1.35 7.52
CA ALA A 44 -3.34 0.47 6.36
C ALA A 44 -2.66 -0.86 6.72
N ALA A 45 -1.67 -0.82 7.62
CA ALA A 45 -1.03 -2.04 8.14
C ALA A 45 -1.99 -2.89 8.99
N ASP A 46 -2.89 -2.27 9.74
CA ASP A 46 -3.96 -2.96 10.48
C ASP A 46 -4.97 -3.60 9.53
N ALA A 47 -5.41 -2.89 8.48
CA ALA A 47 -6.36 -3.41 7.50
C ALA A 47 -5.81 -4.61 6.71
N LEU A 48 -4.51 -4.61 6.42
CA LEU A 48 -3.79 -5.74 5.80
C LEU A 48 -3.37 -6.84 6.80
N ASP A 49 -3.71 -6.68 8.08
CA ASP A 49 -3.37 -7.62 9.16
C ASP A 49 -1.87 -7.94 9.23
N MET A 50 -1.04 -6.88 9.15
CA MET A 50 0.42 -7.00 9.16
C MET A 50 1.11 -6.15 10.23
N ARG A 51 0.36 -5.38 11.03
CA ARG A 51 0.96 -4.47 12.02
C ARG A 51 1.89 -5.17 13.00
N ARG A 52 1.54 -6.38 13.43
CA ARG A 52 2.38 -7.20 14.32
C ARG A 52 3.59 -7.84 13.62
N ALA A 53 3.45 -8.20 12.34
CA ALA A 53 4.55 -8.77 11.55
C ALA A 53 5.61 -7.73 11.19
N GLY A 54 5.21 -6.46 11.03
CA GLY A 54 6.09 -5.33 10.73
C GLY A 54 6.46 -5.25 9.24
N VAL A 55 7.04 -6.30 8.67
CA VAL A 55 7.39 -6.39 7.25
C VAL A 55 6.86 -7.69 6.66
N VAL A 56 6.16 -7.59 5.53
CA VAL A 56 5.57 -8.73 4.80
C VAL A 56 5.81 -8.57 3.30
N ALA A 57 5.73 -9.68 2.56
CA ALA A 57 5.75 -9.64 1.11
C ALA A 57 4.40 -9.14 0.57
N VAL A 58 4.44 -8.22 -0.40
CA VAL A 58 3.24 -7.63 -0.98
C VAL A 58 3.33 -7.55 -2.50
N VAL A 59 2.17 -7.54 -3.15
CA VAL A 59 2.02 -7.13 -4.56
C VAL A 59 1.32 -5.77 -4.59
N ILE A 60 1.80 -4.89 -5.47
CA ILE A 60 1.26 -3.55 -5.67
C ILE A 60 0.75 -3.45 -7.11
N GLU A 61 -0.52 -3.12 -7.27
CA GLU A 61 -1.20 -2.97 -8.55
C GLU A 61 -1.67 -1.51 -8.70
N PRO A 62 -1.00 -0.68 -9.52
CA PRO A 62 -1.41 0.70 -9.76
C PRO A 62 -2.79 0.78 -10.42
N LEU A 63 -3.64 1.67 -9.92
CA LEU A 63 -4.98 1.86 -10.46
C LEU A 63 -4.98 3.08 -11.38
N LEU A 64 -5.34 2.87 -12.65
CA LEU A 64 -5.32 3.90 -13.70
C LEU A 64 -6.59 4.77 -13.71
N THR A 65 -7.65 4.33 -13.05
CA THR A 65 -8.91 5.06 -12.94
C THR A 65 -9.03 5.75 -11.58
N PRO A 66 -9.69 6.92 -11.49
CA PRO A 66 -10.06 7.48 -10.20
C PRO A 66 -10.90 6.45 -9.44
N VAL A 67 -10.37 5.97 -8.33
CA VAL A 67 -11.10 5.05 -7.46
C VAL A 67 -12.27 5.81 -6.85
N PRO A 68 -13.51 5.30 -6.94
CA PRO A 68 -14.64 5.92 -6.27
C PRO A 68 -14.34 6.08 -4.78
N THR A 69 -14.62 7.25 -4.21
CA THR A 69 -14.26 7.61 -2.82
C THR A 69 -14.71 6.58 -1.77
N ALA A 70 -15.76 5.80 -2.05
CA ALA A 70 -16.28 4.75 -1.18
C ALA A 70 -15.37 3.51 -1.02
N ALA A 71 -14.32 3.37 -1.83
CA ALA A 71 -13.40 2.23 -1.79
C ALA A 71 -12.03 2.57 -1.17
N LEU A 72 -11.91 3.74 -0.53
CA LEU A 72 -10.67 4.24 0.07
C LEU A 72 -10.68 3.99 1.58
N PHE A 73 -9.61 3.38 2.09
CA PHE A 73 -9.36 3.14 3.51
C PHE A 73 -8.03 3.78 3.94
#